data_AF-A0A3F2RJG5-F1
#
_entry.id   AF-A0A3F2RJG5-F1
#
_cell.length_a   1.000
_cell.length_b   1.000
_cell.length_c   1.000
_cell.angle_alpha   90.00
_cell.angle_beta   90.00
_cell.angle_gamma   90.00
#
_symmetry.space_group_name_H-M   'P 1'
#
loop_
_entity.id
_entity.type
_entity.pdbx_description
1 polymer ?
#
loop_
_entity_poly.entity_id
_entity_poly.type
_entity_poly.pdbx_seq_one_letter_code
_entity_poly.pdbx_strand_id
1 'polypeptide(L)'
;MKTYNSSDITCIGQTESKGSTNAVCDVESGATLKNAIIGTSQMECVHGEMSGCTIENVWWEDVCEDVLSIKGGNASSMSTVIGSEVRYADDKVIQHNASGTVVVDGFFV
;
A
#
# COMPACT_ATOMS: atom_id res chain seq x y z
N MET A 1 16.85 4.88 -2.16
CA MET A 1 15.53 5.14 -1.54
C MET A 1 15.70 5.23 -0.03
N LYS A 2 14.82 5.95 0.67
CA LYS A 2 14.87 6.07 2.14
C LYS A 2 13.89 5.07 2.76
N THR A 3 14.27 4.46 3.87
CA THR A 3 13.40 3.57 4.65
C THR A 3 12.52 4.35 5.62
N TYR A 4 11.23 3.99 5.65
CA TYR A 4 10.20 4.50 6.53
C TYR A 4 9.68 3.37 7.40
N ASN A 5 9.63 3.62 8.71
CA ASN A 5 9.06 2.75 9.72
C ASN A 5 8.15 3.60 10.60
N SER A 6 7.02 3.06 11.04
CA SER A 6 6.22 3.71 12.07
C SER A 6 6.74 3.31 13.45
N SER A 7 6.93 4.29 14.34
CA SER A 7 7.40 4.03 15.71
C SER A 7 6.32 3.40 16.60
N ASP A 8 5.05 3.58 16.21
CA ASP A 8 3.90 3.32 17.08
C ASP A 8 3.06 2.13 16.56
N ILE A 9 3.50 1.49 15.48
CA ILE A 9 2.82 0.35 14.86
C ILE A 9 3.60 -0.94 15.14
N THR A 10 2.91 -1.92 15.69
CA THR A 10 3.43 -3.28 15.88
C THR A 10 2.65 -4.22 14.97
N CYS A 11 3.34 -5.00 14.15
CA CYS A 11 2.69 -6.01 13.32
C CYS A 11 1.97 -7.06 14.18
N ILE A 12 0.69 -7.31 13.87
CA ILE A 12 -0.16 -8.33 14.54
C ILE A 12 -0.60 -9.43 13.57
N GLY A 13 0.12 -9.59 12.46
CA GLY A 13 -0.16 -10.54 11.38
C GLY A 13 -1.39 -10.11 10.56
N GLN A 14 -2.17 -11.10 10.11
CA GLN A 14 -3.30 -10.95 9.18
C GLN A 14 -4.57 -10.31 9.78
N THR A 15 -4.46 -9.55 10.87
CA THR A 15 -5.63 -8.87 11.45
C THR A 15 -5.89 -7.57 10.69
N GLU A 16 -6.97 -7.53 9.91
CA GLU A 16 -7.41 -6.31 9.20
C GLU A 16 -7.63 -5.15 10.17
N SER A 17 -7.12 -3.97 9.82
CA SER A 17 -7.33 -2.77 10.61
C SER A 17 -8.55 -1.99 10.11
N LYS A 18 -9.22 -1.29 11.05
CA LYS A 18 -10.37 -0.44 10.71
C LYS A 18 -9.89 0.97 10.37
N GLY A 19 -9.69 1.21 9.08
CA GLY A 19 -9.32 2.54 8.56
C GLY A 19 -7.82 2.82 8.63
N SER A 20 -7.43 4.06 8.37
CA SER A 20 -6.04 4.42 8.08
C SER A 20 -5.10 4.61 9.28
N THR A 21 -5.59 4.49 10.52
CA THR A 21 -4.81 4.81 11.74
C THR A 21 -3.55 3.97 11.90
N ASN A 22 -3.49 2.85 11.18
CA ASN A 22 -2.44 1.85 11.26
C ASN A 22 -1.64 1.74 9.96
N ALA A 23 -1.80 2.71 9.05
CA ALA A 23 -1.04 2.82 7.82
C ALA A 23 0.31 3.52 8.06
N VAL A 24 1.37 3.07 7.37
CA VAL A 24 2.66 3.80 7.36
C VAL A 24 2.54 5.07 6.52
N CYS A 25 1.74 5.04 5.46
CA CYS A 25 1.51 6.16 4.56
C CYS A 25 0.04 6.24 4.14
N ASP A 26 -0.60 7.39 4.37
CA ASP A 26 -1.88 7.70 3.75
C ASP A 26 -1.65 8.46 2.46
N VAL A 27 -2.13 7.90 1.35
CA VAL A 27 -1.95 8.46 0.01
C VAL A 27 -3.30 8.92 -0.52
N GLU A 28 -3.52 10.23 -0.47
CA GLU A 28 -4.74 10.86 -0.96
C GLU A 28 -4.93 10.69 -2.48
N SER A 29 -6.15 10.92 -2.96
CA SER A 29 -6.49 10.85 -4.39
C SER A 29 -5.56 11.73 -5.22
N GLY A 30 -5.00 11.18 -6.30
CA GLY A 30 -4.08 11.89 -7.17
C GLY A 30 -2.67 12.06 -6.61
N ALA A 31 -2.42 11.68 -5.35
CA ALA A 31 -1.08 11.73 -4.78
C ALA A 31 -0.20 10.58 -5.29
N THR A 32 1.11 10.78 -5.17
CA THR A 32 2.12 9.79 -5.56
C THR A 32 3.05 9.51 -4.41
N LEU A 33 3.15 8.23 -4.02
CA LEU A 33 4.23 7.73 -3.18
C LEU A 33 5.32 7.16 -4.08
N LYS A 34 6.56 7.65 -3.96
CA LYS A 34 7.66 7.16 -4.80
C LYS A 34 9.00 7.11 -4.12
N ASN A 35 9.84 6.19 -4.59
CA ASN A 35 11.23 6.03 -4.15
C ASN A 35 11.39 5.83 -2.64
N ALA A 36 10.49 5.02 -2.07
CA ALA A 36 10.42 4.73 -0.63
C ALA A 36 10.65 3.24 -0.37
N ILE A 37 11.27 2.94 0.77
CA ILE A 37 11.31 1.59 1.32
C ILE A 37 10.44 1.60 2.58
N ILE A 38 9.57 0.62 2.70
CA ILE A 38 8.71 0.40 3.86
C ILE A 38 9.32 -0.78 4.63
N GLY A 39 9.73 -0.50 5.87
CA GLY A 39 10.27 -1.53 6.75
C GLY A 39 9.19 -2.36 7.44
N THR A 40 9.61 -3.24 8.35
CA THR A 40 8.77 -4.25 9.00
C THR A 40 7.75 -3.68 10.00
N SER A 41 7.93 -2.43 10.46
CA SER A 41 7.04 -1.78 11.43
C SER A 41 5.83 -1.17 10.72
N GLN A 42 4.97 -2.05 10.23
CA GLN A 42 3.79 -1.73 9.43
C GLN A 42 2.68 -2.76 9.72
N MET A 43 1.41 -2.38 9.55
CA MET A 43 0.27 -3.30 9.63
C MET A 43 -0.42 -3.33 8.28
N GLU A 44 -1.03 -2.22 7.88
CA GLU A 44 -1.37 -1.93 6.49
C GLU A 44 -0.34 -0.91 6.00
N CYS A 45 0.20 -1.01 4.80
CA CYS A 45 1.23 -0.02 4.43
C CYS A 45 0.66 1.26 3.85
N VAL A 46 -0.23 1.15 2.86
CA VAL A 46 -0.80 2.31 2.17
C VAL A 46 -2.31 2.24 2.21
N HIS A 47 -2.93 3.15 2.96
CA HIS A 47 -4.36 3.40 2.87
C HIS A 47 -4.60 4.41 1.75
N GLY A 48 -5.07 3.93 0.61
CA GLY A 48 -5.69 4.77 -0.39
C GLY A 48 -7.13 5.03 0.02
N GLU A 49 -7.38 5.91 1.01
CA GLU A 49 -8.74 6.35 1.39
C GLU A 49 -9.52 6.92 0.19
N MET A 50 -8.80 7.32 -0.87
CA MET A 50 -9.37 7.72 -2.13
C MET A 50 -8.61 7.09 -3.30
N SER A 51 -9.31 6.28 -4.10
CA SER A 51 -8.86 5.78 -5.40
C SER A 51 -8.17 6.87 -6.24
N GLY A 52 -7.24 6.50 -7.12
CA GLY A 52 -6.54 7.46 -7.99
C GLY A 52 -5.11 7.74 -7.58
N CYS A 53 -4.50 6.94 -6.71
CA CYS A 53 -3.13 7.12 -6.24
C CYS A 53 -2.12 6.45 -7.17
N THR A 54 -0.88 6.91 -7.13
CA THR A 54 0.26 6.28 -7.83
C THR A 54 1.31 5.82 -6.82
N ILE A 55 1.73 4.58 -6.93
CA ILE A 55 2.79 3.95 -6.14
C ILE A 55 3.91 3.59 -7.10
N GLU A 56 5.04 4.28 -7.03
CA GLU A 56 6.11 4.17 -8.03
C GLU A 56 7.48 3.88 -7.37
N ASN A 57 8.09 2.75 -7.70
CA ASN A 57 9.37 2.34 -7.15
C ASN A 57 9.35 2.39 -5.61
N VAL A 58 8.37 1.67 -5.03
CA VAL A 58 8.21 1.53 -3.58
C VAL A 58 8.46 0.09 -3.21
N TRP A 59 9.28 -0.14 -2.19
CA TRP A 59 9.73 -1.48 -1.81
C TRP A 59 9.26 -1.84 -0.41
N TRP A 60 8.81 -3.08 -0.22
CA TRP A 60 8.42 -3.62 1.08
C TRP A 60 9.40 -4.70 1.52
N GLU A 61 10.03 -4.49 2.68
CA GLU A 61 11.01 -5.44 3.21
C GLU A 61 10.34 -6.72 3.74
N ASP A 62 9.18 -6.58 4.37
CA ASP A 62 8.38 -7.66 4.96
C ASP A 62 6.92 -7.20 5.09
N VAL A 63 5.99 -8.02 4.61
CA VAL A 63 4.57 -7.67 4.59
C VAL A 63 3.87 -8.26 5.80
N CYS A 64 3.32 -7.40 6.66
CA CYS A 64 2.55 -7.82 7.83
C CYS A 64 1.14 -8.30 7.45
N GLU A 65 0.28 -7.40 6.95
CA GLU A 65 -1.11 -7.72 6.60
C GLU A 65 -1.33 -7.54 5.09
N ASP A 66 -1.24 -6.31 4.58
CA ASP A 66 -1.26 -6.00 3.14
C ASP A 66 -0.36 -4.81 2.76
N VAL A 67 0.04 -4.76 1.48
CA VAL A 67 0.93 -3.73 0.93
C VAL A 67 0.16 -2.47 0.55
N LEU A 68 -1.00 -2.66 -0.07
CA LEU A 68 -1.80 -1.56 -0.59
C LEU A 68 -3.27 -1.91 -0.50
N SER A 69 -3.99 -1.12 0.29
CA SER A 69 -5.43 -1.18 0.42
C SER A 69 -6.05 0.01 -0.32
N ILE A 70 -6.76 -0.26 -1.42
CA ILE A 70 -7.40 0.76 -2.26
C ILE A 70 -8.89 0.80 -1.91
N LYS A 71 -9.35 1.95 -1.42
CA LYS A 71 -10.75 2.18 -1.02
C LYS A 71 -11.32 3.43 -1.70
N GLY A 72 -12.65 3.55 -1.68
CA GLY A 72 -13.37 4.67 -2.28
C GLY A 72 -13.39 4.67 -3.81
N GLY A 73 -13.63 5.84 -4.41
CA GLY A 73 -13.58 6.03 -5.86
C GLY A 73 -14.87 5.84 -6.65
N ASN A 74 -14.74 5.90 -7.97
CA ASN A 74 -15.80 5.67 -8.94
C ASN A 74 -15.29 4.80 -10.11
N ALA A 75 -16.17 4.42 -11.04
CA ALA A 75 -15.83 3.52 -12.14
C ALA A 75 -14.68 4.02 -13.06
N SER A 76 -14.43 5.34 -13.09
CA SER A 76 -13.36 5.95 -13.88
C SER A 76 -12.06 6.18 -13.08
N SER A 77 -12.06 5.86 -11.78
CA SER A 77 -10.86 5.96 -10.95
C SER A 77 -9.80 4.96 -11.39
N MET A 78 -8.54 5.40 -11.38
CA MET A 78 -7.39 4.57 -11.76
C MET A 78 -6.26 4.73 -10.75
N SER A 79 -5.96 3.65 -10.02
CA SER A 79 -4.77 3.58 -9.16
C SER A 79 -3.67 2.80 -9.89
N THR A 80 -2.42 3.22 -9.74
CA THR A 80 -1.29 2.66 -10.49
C THR A 80 -0.17 2.22 -9.56
N VAL A 81 0.38 1.04 -9.78
CA VAL A 81 1.57 0.51 -9.09
C VAL A 81 2.63 0.21 -10.15
N ILE A 82 3.78 0.87 -10.05
CA ILE A 82 4.82 0.85 -11.09
C ILE A 82 6.18 0.53 -10.46
N GLY A 83 6.89 -0.47 -10.97
CA GLY A 83 8.32 -0.67 -10.63
C GLY A 83 8.58 -1.04 -9.16
N SER A 84 7.60 -1.61 -8.48
CA SER A 84 7.64 -1.86 -7.03
C SER A 84 8.02 -3.31 -6.72
N GLU A 85 8.60 -3.52 -5.53
CA GLU A 85 9.07 -4.84 -5.07
C GLU A 85 8.48 -5.13 -3.69
N VAL A 86 8.00 -6.36 -3.51
CA VAL A 86 7.42 -6.83 -2.26
C VAL A 86 8.05 -8.14 -1.85
N ARG A 87 8.21 -8.37 -0.55
CA ARG A 87 8.69 -9.63 -0.01
C ARG A 87 7.81 -10.09 1.15
N TYR A 88 7.68 -11.40 1.29
CA TYR A 88 7.07 -12.06 2.46
C TYR A 88 5.61 -11.67 2.74
N ALA A 89 4.78 -11.54 1.69
CA ALA A 89 3.34 -11.41 1.85
C ALA A 89 2.69 -12.79 2.03
N ASP A 90 2.07 -13.01 3.20
CA ASP A 90 1.44 -14.29 3.55
C ASP A 90 0.05 -14.50 2.91
N ASP A 91 -0.64 -13.42 2.51
CA ASP A 91 -2.00 -13.50 1.93
C ASP A 91 -2.16 -12.58 0.71
N LYS A 92 -2.42 -11.28 0.94
CA LYS A 92 -2.63 -10.30 -0.13
C LYS A 92 -1.54 -9.24 -0.16
N VAL A 93 -1.16 -8.87 -1.38
CA VAL A 93 -0.31 -7.70 -1.63
C VAL A 93 -1.21 -6.48 -1.88
N ILE A 94 -2.08 -6.56 -2.89
CA ILE A 94 -2.97 -5.46 -3.26
C ILE A 94 -4.41 -5.87 -2.93
N GLN A 95 -5.01 -5.18 -1.96
CA GLN A 95 -6.42 -5.30 -1.62
C GLN A 95 -7.22 -4.23 -2.36
N HIS A 96 -8.01 -4.64 -3.36
CA HIS A 96 -8.85 -3.74 -4.14
C HIS A 96 -10.31 -3.76 -3.66
N ASN A 97 -10.62 -2.86 -2.72
CA ASN A 97 -11.96 -2.67 -2.14
C ASN A 97 -12.69 -1.44 -2.72
N ALA A 98 -12.24 -0.94 -3.88
CA ALA A 98 -12.70 0.29 -4.52
C ALA A 98 -13.48 0.03 -5.80
N SER A 99 -14.16 1.07 -6.29
CA SER A 99 -14.59 1.12 -7.69
C SER A 99 -13.45 1.62 -8.57
N GLY A 100 -13.39 1.13 -9.81
CA GLY A 100 -12.40 1.57 -10.80
C GLY A 100 -11.41 0.48 -11.16
N THR A 101 -10.21 0.90 -11.57
CA THR A 101 -9.17 0.03 -12.11
C THR A 101 -7.87 0.16 -11.31
N VAL A 102 -7.22 -0.96 -11.08
CA VAL A 102 -5.83 -1.01 -10.59
C VAL A 102 -4.94 -1.46 -11.73
N VAL A 103 -3.93 -0.65 -12.05
CA VAL A 103 -2.92 -0.97 -13.06
C VAL A 103 -1.62 -1.31 -12.33
N VAL A 104 -1.06 -2.47 -12.64
CA VAL A 104 0.19 -2.95 -12.05
C VAL A 104 1.17 -3.21 -13.18
N ASP A 105 2.32 -2.54 -13.16
CA ASP A 105 3.37 -2.63 -14.18
C ASP A 105 4.76 -2.73 -13.55
N GLY A 106 5.58 -3.68 -14.01
CA GLY A 106 6.92 -3.90 -13.47
C GLY A 106 6.96 -4.21 -11.96
N PHE A 107 6.11 -5.14 -11.49
CA PHE A 107 5.96 -5.48 -10.08
C PHE A 107 6.58 -6.85 -9.75
N PHE A 108 7.36 -6.92 -8.67
CA PHE A 108 8.05 -8.14 -8.22
C PHE A 108 7.57 -8.58 -6.83
N VAL A 109 7.33 -9.89 -6.68
CA VAL A 109 6.89 -10.57 -5.43
C VAL A 109 7.72 -11.82 -5.20
#